data_AF-B7ATK1-F1
#
_entry.id   AF-B7ATK1-F1
#
_cell.length_a   1.000
_cell.length_b   1.000
_cell.length_c   1.000
_cell.angle_alpha   90.00
_cell.angle_beta   90.00
_cell.angle_gamma   90.00
#
_symmetry.space_group_name_H-M   'P 1'
#
loop_
_entity.id
_entity.type
_entity.pdbx_description
1 polymer ?
#
loop_
_entity_poly.entity_id
_entity_poly.type
_entity_poly.pdbx_seq_one_letter_code
_entity_poly.pdbx_strand_id
1 'polypeptide(L)'
;MALPKSKSAGSGETDERKIKAQRYERTKICPDCGTNMKYMFGEQFKCPKCGRTELSDFGRVKEFLEKAGPQPAIIISDETGVSLEYVNMLLRQGRIEIPDGSDTYIKCQKCGTDIRYGRYCPDCMLKIAKSVNGVMWMEDVGEKPTHRGGEEMRYLDKMKKKR
;
A
#
# COMPACT_ATOMS: atom_id res chain seq x y z
N MET A 1 21.08 52.42 -25.16
CA MET A 1 21.24 51.11 -25.82
C MET A 1 21.14 50.04 -24.75
N ALA A 2 20.15 49.17 -24.89
CA ALA A 2 19.70 48.24 -23.86
C ALA A 2 20.68 47.06 -23.67
N LEU A 3 20.97 46.74 -22.42
CA LEU A 3 21.66 45.53 -22.00
C LEU A 3 20.71 44.31 -22.21
N PRO A 4 21.20 43.19 -22.76
CA PRO A 4 20.41 42.00 -22.95
C PRO A 4 20.10 41.29 -21.62
N LYS A 5 18.84 40.90 -21.49
CA LYS A 5 18.31 40.04 -20.43
C LYS A 5 18.88 38.63 -20.56
N SER A 6 19.55 38.11 -19.54
CA SER A 6 19.69 36.67 -19.33
C SER A 6 18.94 36.29 -18.05
N LYS A 7 17.73 35.76 -18.26
CA LYS A 7 16.93 35.12 -17.22
C LYS A 7 17.60 33.78 -16.87
N SER A 8 18.00 33.63 -15.62
CA SER A 8 18.26 32.34 -14.99
C SER A 8 16.93 31.60 -14.80
N ALA A 9 16.66 30.64 -15.68
CA ALA A 9 15.59 29.66 -15.54
C ALA A 9 16.24 28.30 -15.30
N GLY A 10 16.44 27.96 -14.02
CA GLY A 10 16.76 26.61 -13.57
C GLY A 10 15.58 26.08 -12.77
N SER A 11 14.51 25.69 -13.47
CA SER A 11 13.33 25.04 -12.90
C SER A 11 13.75 23.69 -12.31
N GLY A 12 13.74 23.62 -10.97
CA GLY A 12 13.86 22.37 -10.21
C GLY A 12 12.61 21.50 -10.37
N GLU A 13 12.44 20.90 -11.55
CA GLU A 13 11.26 20.12 -11.90
C GLU A 13 11.68 18.80 -12.56
N THR A 14 12.30 17.87 -11.82
CA THR A 14 12.40 16.44 -12.23
C THR A 14 12.76 15.51 -11.05
N ASP A 15 12.05 15.57 -9.92
CA ASP A 15 12.22 14.53 -8.87
C ASP A 15 10.91 13.81 -8.51
N GLU A 16 9.76 14.51 -8.55
CA GLU A 16 8.46 13.90 -8.28
C GLU A 16 7.99 12.89 -9.33
N ARG A 17 8.50 12.98 -10.58
CA ARG A 17 8.16 12.02 -11.65
C ARG A 17 8.84 10.66 -11.46
N LYS A 18 9.97 10.59 -10.75
CA LYS A 18 10.65 9.31 -10.43
C LYS A 18 10.04 8.63 -9.20
N ILE A 19 9.51 9.40 -8.25
CA ILE A 19 8.96 8.86 -6.99
C ILE A 19 7.58 8.21 -7.19
N LYS A 20 6.80 8.61 -8.21
CA LYS A 20 5.51 7.98 -8.56
C LYS A 20 5.58 6.84 -9.58
N ALA A 21 6.78 6.40 -9.98
CA ALA A 21 6.99 5.15 -10.73
C ALA A 21 6.96 3.89 -9.83
N GLN A 22 6.99 4.06 -8.50
CA GLN A 22 6.81 2.97 -7.52
C GLN A 22 5.32 2.67 -7.23
N ARG A 23 4.47 2.74 -8.26
CA ARG A 23 3.09 2.24 -8.22
C ARG A 23 2.95 1.10 -9.23
N TYR A 24 3.55 -0.04 -8.90
CA TYR A 24 3.12 -1.36 -9.37
C TYR A 24 2.61 -1.37 -10.83
N GLU A 25 3.49 -1.12 -11.80
CA GLU A 25 3.21 -1.47 -13.19
C GLU A 25 3.12 -3.00 -13.25
N ARG A 26 1.92 -3.50 -12.94
CA ARG A 26 1.48 -4.89 -13.03
C ARG A 26 1.31 -5.30 -14.50
N THR A 27 2.17 -4.77 -15.36
CA THR A 27 2.10 -4.95 -16.80
C THR A 27 2.85 -6.23 -17.12
N LYS A 28 2.15 -7.36 -16.98
CA LYS A 28 2.70 -8.66 -17.36
C LYS A 28 2.96 -8.65 -18.86
N ILE A 29 4.18 -8.96 -19.28
CA ILE A 29 4.54 -9.03 -20.70
C ILE A 29 4.19 -10.42 -21.22
N CYS A 30 3.47 -10.48 -22.35
CA CYS A 30 3.12 -11.76 -22.96
C CYS A 30 4.39 -12.45 -23.48
N PRO A 31 4.65 -13.72 -23.11
CA PRO A 31 5.86 -14.43 -23.52
C PRO A 31 5.96 -14.68 -25.04
N ASP A 32 4.85 -14.82 -25.78
CA ASP A 32 4.93 -15.03 -27.25
C ASP A 32 5.00 -13.73 -28.03
N CYS A 33 4.34 -12.68 -27.53
CA CYS A 33 4.12 -11.45 -28.30
C CYS A 33 4.99 -10.28 -27.87
N GLY A 34 5.63 -10.36 -26.70
CA GLY A 34 6.31 -9.24 -26.06
C GLY A 34 5.39 -8.04 -25.75
N THR A 35 4.06 -8.22 -25.88
CA THR A 35 3.08 -7.15 -25.71
C THR A 35 2.54 -7.15 -24.29
N ASN A 36 2.29 -5.96 -23.75
CA ASN A 36 1.67 -5.76 -22.45
C ASN A 36 0.30 -6.45 -22.39
N MET A 37 0.15 -7.39 -21.45
CA MET A 37 -1.12 -8.05 -21.20
C MET A 37 -2.04 -7.12 -20.43
N LYS A 38 -3.32 -7.13 -20.78
CA LYS A 38 -4.35 -6.38 -20.08
C LYS A 38 -4.91 -7.22 -18.94
N TYR A 39 -5.06 -6.62 -17.77
CA TYR A 39 -5.77 -7.26 -16.67
C TYR A 39 -7.25 -7.41 -17.03
N MET A 40 -7.76 -8.63 -16.90
CA MET A 40 -9.16 -9.01 -17.08
C MET A 40 -9.78 -9.28 -15.71
N PHE A 41 -11.08 -9.54 -15.69
CA PHE A 41 -11.80 -9.93 -14.49
C PHE A 41 -11.30 -11.28 -13.93
N GLY A 42 -11.37 -11.46 -12.60
CA GLY A 42 -11.02 -12.72 -11.94
C GLY A 42 -9.52 -13.03 -11.89
N GLU A 43 -8.68 -12.00 -11.73
CA GLU A 43 -7.24 -12.19 -11.50
C GLU A 43 -6.50 -12.86 -12.68
N GLN A 44 -6.97 -12.60 -13.89
CA GLN A 44 -6.37 -13.08 -15.14
C GLN A 44 -5.84 -11.91 -15.98
N PHE A 45 -4.80 -12.17 -16.75
CA PHE A 45 -4.25 -11.28 -17.75
C PHE A 45 -4.53 -11.86 -19.13
N LYS A 46 -5.01 -11.04 -20.07
CA LYS A 46 -5.20 -11.43 -21.47
C LYS A 46 -4.33 -10.58 -22.37
N CYS A 47 -3.57 -11.22 -23.26
CA CYS A 47 -2.82 -10.55 -24.29
C CYS A 47 -3.77 -10.03 -25.37
N PRO A 48 -3.78 -8.72 -25.70
CA PRO A 48 -4.64 -8.20 -26.75
C PRO A 48 -4.22 -8.63 -28.17
N LYS A 49 -2.98 -9.12 -28.34
CA LYS A 49 -2.40 -9.48 -29.64
C LYS A 49 -2.62 -10.95 -30.03
N CYS A 50 -2.24 -11.88 -29.15
CA CYS A 50 -2.42 -13.32 -29.40
C CYS A 50 -3.62 -13.95 -28.68
N GLY A 51 -4.31 -13.20 -27.81
CA GLY A 51 -5.43 -13.71 -27.04
C GLY A 51 -5.07 -14.67 -25.90
N ARG A 52 -3.78 -14.96 -25.66
CA ARG A 52 -3.32 -15.79 -24.53
C ARG A 52 -3.81 -15.21 -23.21
N THR A 53 -4.35 -16.08 -22.36
CA THR A 53 -4.76 -15.74 -21.00
C THR A 53 -3.83 -16.42 -20.01
N GLU A 54 -3.39 -15.68 -19.00
CA GLU A 54 -2.57 -16.21 -17.91
C GLU A 54 -3.12 -15.74 -16.57
N LEU A 55 -2.96 -16.57 -15.53
CA LEU A 55 -3.27 -16.16 -14.17
C LEU A 55 -2.28 -15.09 -13.68
N SER A 56 -2.81 -14.15 -12.91
CA SER A 56 -1.99 -13.26 -12.09
C SER A 56 -1.28 -14.04 -11.00
N ASP A 57 -0.28 -13.41 -10.40
CA ASP A 57 0.49 -14.03 -9.31
C ASP A 57 -0.40 -14.38 -8.12
N PHE A 58 -1.39 -13.52 -7.81
CA PHE A 58 -2.40 -13.85 -6.82
C PHE A 58 -3.28 -15.03 -7.23
N GLY A 59 -3.70 -15.09 -8.51
CA GLY A 59 -4.50 -16.20 -9.03
C GLY A 59 -3.77 -17.54 -8.90
N ARG A 60 -2.46 -17.57 -9.18
CA ARG A 60 -1.62 -18.77 -9.01
C ARG A 60 -1.50 -19.20 -7.55
N VAL A 61 -1.24 -18.25 -6.64
CA VAL A 61 -1.19 -18.53 -5.19
C VAL A 61 -2.54 -19.05 -4.68
N LYS A 62 -3.64 -18.46 -5.11
CA LYS A 62 -4.99 -18.89 -4.72
C LYS A 62 -5.27 -20.32 -5.19
N GLU A 63 -5.04 -20.61 -6.47
CA GLU A 63 -5.28 -21.95 -7.04
C GLU A 63 -4.42 -23.02 -6.34
N PHE A 64 -3.17 -22.69 -6.00
CA PHE A 64 -2.31 -23.57 -5.23
C PHE A 64 -2.86 -23.84 -3.82
N LEU A 65 -3.24 -22.79 -3.10
CA LEU A 65 -3.81 -22.91 -1.76
C LEU A 65 -5.15 -23.67 -1.75
N GLU A 66 -5.96 -23.55 -2.80
CA GLU A 66 -7.20 -24.33 -2.95
C GLU A 66 -6.95 -25.83 -3.15
N LYS A 67 -5.84 -26.21 -3.80
CA LYS A 67 -5.49 -27.61 -4.08
C LYS A 67 -4.66 -28.28 -2.98
N ALA A 68 -3.61 -27.60 -2.52
CA ALA A 68 -2.64 -28.11 -1.55
C ALA A 68 -3.03 -27.79 -0.10
N GLY A 69 -3.96 -26.86 0.09
CA GLY A 69 -4.30 -26.33 1.40
C GLY A 69 -3.26 -25.32 1.92
N PRO A 70 -3.27 -25.05 3.23
CA PRO A 70 -2.36 -24.08 3.83
C PRO A 70 -0.92 -24.59 3.84
N GLN A 71 -0.01 -23.76 3.31
CA GLN A 71 1.41 -24.08 3.19
C GLN A 71 2.28 -22.90 3.65
N PRO A 72 3.55 -23.14 4.03
CA PRO A 72 4.50 -22.08 4.34
C PRO A 72 4.75 -21.18 3.13
N ALA A 73 5.06 -19.90 3.37
CA ALA A 73 5.33 -18.94 2.29
C ALA A 73 6.45 -19.36 1.33
N ILE A 74 7.45 -20.10 1.85
CA ILE A 74 8.56 -20.65 1.06
C ILE A 74 8.04 -21.67 0.05
N ILE A 75 7.27 -22.66 0.51
CA ILE A 75 6.68 -23.70 -0.35
C ILE A 75 5.75 -23.08 -1.40
N ILE A 76 4.92 -22.10 -0.99
CA ILE A 76 4.06 -21.37 -1.94
C ILE A 76 4.91 -20.69 -3.02
N SER A 77 6.01 -20.05 -2.64
CA SER A 77 6.90 -19.36 -3.58
C SER A 77 7.52 -20.33 -4.59
N ASP A 78 8.02 -21.47 -4.10
CA ASP A 78 8.68 -22.48 -4.92
C ASP A 78 7.70 -23.16 -5.90
N GLU A 79 6.50 -23.52 -5.44
CA GLU A 79 5.49 -24.21 -6.26
C GLU A 79 4.79 -23.27 -7.25
N THR A 80 4.49 -22.03 -6.85
CA THR A 80 3.76 -21.09 -7.72
C THR A 80 4.68 -20.28 -8.65
N GLY A 81 5.99 -20.31 -8.40
CA GLY A 81 6.99 -19.48 -9.08
C GLY A 81 6.79 -17.97 -8.83
N VAL A 82 6.05 -17.61 -7.78
CA VAL A 82 5.82 -16.24 -7.35
C VAL A 82 6.89 -15.87 -6.33
N SER A 83 7.37 -14.62 -6.34
CA SER A 83 8.44 -14.20 -5.43
C SER A 83 8.00 -14.29 -3.96
N LEU A 84 8.92 -14.76 -3.10
CA LEU A 84 8.69 -14.86 -1.67
C LEU A 84 8.29 -13.51 -1.04
N GLU A 85 8.84 -12.41 -1.56
CA GLU A 85 8.49 -11.06 -1.14
C GLU A 85 7.03 -10.73 -1.44
N TYR A 86 6.51 -11.15 -2.60
CA TYR A 86 5.12 -10.97 -2.96
C TYR A 86 4.19 -11.81 -2.08
N VAL A 87 4.54 -13.08 -1.81
CA VAL A 87 3.77 -13.94 -0.90
C VAL A 87 3.69 -13.32 0.51
N ASN A 88 4.83 -12.83 1.03
CA ASN A 88 4.86 -12.09 2.29
C ASN A 88 4.01 -10.82 2.26
N MET A 89 4.01 -10.10 1.13
CA MET A 89 3.14 -8.93 0.95
C MET A 89 1.66 -9.33 1.02
N LEU A 90 1.26 -10.45 0.42
CA LEU A 90 -0.13 -10.95 0.47
C LEU A 90 -0.55 -11.29 1.91
N LEU A 91 0.30 -11.97 2.68
CA LEU A 91 0.09 -12.27 4.11
C LEU A 91 -0.06 -10.98 4.92
N ARG A 92 0.82 -9.99 4.69
CA ARG A 92 0.78 -8.69 5.38
C ARG A 92 -0.43 -7.84 5.00
N GLN A 93 -0.97 -8.01 3.79
CA GLN A 93 -2.19 -7.35 3.35
C GLN A 93 -3.46 -8.05 3.86
N GLY A 94 -3.34 -9.25 4.46
CA GLY A 94 -4.50 -10.06 4.87
C GLY A 94 -5.29 -10.62 3.68
N ARG A 95 -4.65 -10.75 2.51
CA ARG A 95 -5.26 -11.40 1.34
C ARG A 95 -5.21 -12.92 1.41
N ILE A 96 -4.30 -13.44 2.23
CA ILE A 96 -4.16 -14.86 2.58
C ILE A 96 -3.88 -14.93 4.09
N GLU A 97 -4.30 -16.02 4.71
CA GLU A 97 -4.09 -16.28 6.14
C GLU A 97 -3.40 -17.62 6.35
N ILE A 98 -2.58 -17.68 7.41
CA ILE A 98 -2.01 -18.93 7.89
C ILE A 98 -3.00 -19.51 8.91
N PRO A 99 -3.45 -20.77 8.79
CA PRO A 99 -4.37 -21.36 9.75
C PRO A 99 -3.73 -21.61 11.11
N ASP A 100 -4.58 -21.71 12.13
CA ASP A 100 -4.16 -22.09 13.49
C ASP A 100 -3.56 -23.50 13.49
N GLY A 101 -2.47 -23.68 14.21
CA GLY A 101 -1.75 -24.95 14.29
C GLY A 101 -0.71 -25.19 13.19
N SER A 102 -0.40 -24.17 12.38
CA SER A 102 0.72 -24.23 11.43
C SER A 102 2.08 -24.14 12.13
N ASP A 103 3.11 -24.78 11.58
CA ASP A 103 4.47 -24.73 12.14
C ASP A 103 5.17 -23.36 11.96
N THR A 104 4.68 -22.55 11.03
CA THR A 104 5.31 -21.26 10.66
C THR A 104 4.29 -20.14 10.62
N TYR A 105 4.60 -19.03 11.27
CA TYR A 105 3.80 -17.79 11.28
C TYR A 105 4.65 -16.58 10.84
N ILE A 106 3.98 -15.50 10.42
CA ILE A 106 4.65 -14.23 10.16
C ILE A 106 4.80 -13.44 11.46
N LYS A 107 5.77 -12.51 11.52
CA LYS A 107 6.03 -11.71 12.72
C LYS A 107 5.45 -10.30 12.63
N CYS A 108 4.89 -9.85 13.75
CA CYS A 108 4.46 -8.47 13.97
C CYS A 108 5.65 -7.52 13.80
N GLN A 109 5.50 -6.48 12.96
CA GLN A 109 6.61 -5.54 12.69
C GLN A 109 6.98 -4.66 13.90
N LYS A 110 6.12 -4.59 14.92
CA LYS A 110 6.33 -3.75 16.10
C LYS A 110 6.89 -4.52 17.31
N CYS A 111 6.37 -5.72 17.59
CA CYS A 111 6.75 -6.48 18.79
C CYS A 111 7.35 -7.86 18.50
N GLY A 112 7.37 -8.31 17.24
CA GLY A 112 7.93 -9.61 16.86
C GLY A 112 7.06 -10.83 17.19
N THR A 113 5.91 -10.65 17.85
CA THR A 113 4.94 -11.73 18.12
C THR A 113 4.46 -12.37 16.82
N ASP A 114 4.25 -13.68 16.85
CA ASP A 114 3.72 -14.44 15.73
C ASP A 114 2.25 -14.08 15.46
N ILE A 115 1.92 -13.85 14.19
CA ILE A 115 0.60 -13.49 13.69
C ILE A 115 0.26 -14.33 12.46
N ARG A 116 -1.03 -14.58 12.27
CA ARG A 116 -1.53 -15.38 11.14
C ARG A 116 -1.59 -14.61 9.83
N TYR A 117 -1.88 -13.32 9.93
CA TYR A 117 -1.95 -12.38 8.82
C TYR A 117 -1.82 -10.95 9.35
N GLY A 118 -1.61 -10.00 8.43
CA GLY A 118 -1.53 -8.57 8.75
C GLY A 118 -0.11 -8.08 9.06
N ARG A 119 0.00 -6.78 9.36
CA ARG A 119 1.30 -6.13 9.67
C ARG A 119 1.61 -6.10 11.17
N TYR A 120 0.58 -6.01 11.99
CA TYR A 120 0.68 -5.81 13.43
C TYR A 120 -0.25 -6.79 14.15
N CYS A 121 0.17 -7.25 15.33
CA CYS A 121 -0.71 -8.00 16.22
C CYS A 121 -1.83 -7.09 16.79
N PRO A 122 -2.93 -7.69 17.29
CA PRO A 122 -4.06 -6.93 17.85
C PRO A 122 -3.64 -5.93 18.94
N ASP A 123 -2.74 -6.32 19.85
CA ASP A 123 -2.24 -5.45 20.92
C ASP A 123 -1.48 -4.23 20.39
N CYS A 124 -0.64 -4.44 19.39
CA CYS A 124 0.12 -3.37 18.76
C CYS A 124 -0.81 -2.41 18.02
N MET A 125 -1.82 -2.95 17.33
CA MET A 125 -2.79 -2.15 16.59
C MET A 125 -3.65 -1.31 17.55
N LEU A 126 -4.07 -1.87 18.69
CA LEU A 126 -4.79 -1.13 19.73
C LEU A 126 -3.96 0.02 20.31
N LYS A 127 -2.67 -0.19 20.58
CA LYS A 127 -1.76 0.87 21.05
C LYS A 127 -1.63 2.00 20.02
N ILE A 128 -1.52 1.66 18.72
CA ILE A 128 -1.44 2.64 17.63
C ILE A 128 -2.75 3.41 17.49
N ALA A 129 -3.90 2.72 17.54
CA ALA A 129 -5.21 3.36 17.46
C ALA A 129 -5.43 4.35 18.60
N LYS A 130 -5.04 3.98 19.84
CA LYS A 130 -5.10 4.88 21.00
C LYS A 130 -4.21 6.12 20.84
N SER A 131 -2.99 5.97 20.34
CA SER A 131 -2.12 7.13 20.10
C SER A 131 -2.68 8.06 19.02
N VAL A 132 -3.24 7.52 17.94
CA VAL A 132 -3.85 8.35 16.86
C VAL A 132 -5.09 9.06 17.37
N ASN A 133 -5.94 8.37 18.13
CA ASN A 133 -7.12 8.99 18.72
C ASN A 133 -6.71 10.17 19.62
N GLY A 134 -5.68 10.02 20.44
CA GLY A 134 -5.13 11.12 21.25
C GLY A 134 -4.70 12.35 20.45
N VAL A 135 -4.17 12.17 19.22
CA VAL A 135 -3.80 13.27 18.33
C VAL A 135 -5.03 13.95 17.70
N MET A 136 -6.11 13.20 17.46
CA MET A 136 -7.36 13.72 16.87
C MET A 136 -8.13 14.64 17.83
N TRP A 137 -7.92 14.51 19.15
CA TRP A 137 -8.55 15.34 20.18
C TRP A 137 -7.63 16.41 20.77
N MET A 138 -6.56 16.82 20.07
CA MET A 138 -5.73 17.93 20.52
C MET A 138 -6.49 19.26 20.35
N GLU A 139 -6.74 19.97 21.45
CA GLU A 139 -7.39 21.30 21.46
C GLU A 139 -6.59 22.36 20.69
N ASP A 140 -5.31 22.08 20.41
CA ASP A 140 -4.38 22.95 19.69
C ASP A 140 -4.40 22.76 18.16
N VAL A 141 -5.27 21.89 17.63
CA VAL A 141 -5.44 21.69 16.18
C VAL A 141 -6.43 22.73 15.65
N GLY A 142 -5.90 23.84 15.14
CA GLY A 142 -6.68 24.90 14.51
C GLY A 142 -7.19 24.54 13.11
N GLU A 143 -8.30 25.15 12.70
CA GLU A 143 -8.86 24.99 11.36
C GLU A 143 -7.92 25.57 10.29
N LYS A 144 -7.83 24.91 9.13
CA LYS A 144 -7.06 25.43 7.99
C LYS A 144 -7.83 26.58 7.34
N PRO A 145 -7.24 27.77 7.14
CA PRO A 145 -7.93 28.90 6.53
C PRO A 145 -8.35 28.56 5.09
N THR A 146 -9.65 28.71 4.81
CA THR A 146 -10.26 28.39 3.51
C THR A 146 -10.18 29.55 2.53
N HIS A 147 -10.23 30.80 3.01
CA HIS A 147 -10.07 32.02 2.22
C HIS A 147 -8.90 32.87 2.75
N ARG A 148 -8.22 33.60 1.86
CA ARG A 148 -7.12 34.51 2.23
C ARG A 148 -7.56 35.96 2.01
N GLY A 149 -7.73 36.68 3.11
CA GLY A 149 -7.90 38.13 3.15
C GLY A 149 -9.26 38.59 3.68
N GLY A 150 -9.24 39.56 4.61
CA GLY A 150 -10.39 40.44 4.90
C GLY A 150 -11.04 40.32 6.29
N GLU A 151 -10.56 39.47 7.20
CA GLU A 151 -11.18 39.32 8.52
C GLU A 151 -10.20 39.65 9.65
N GLU A 152 -10.67 40.43 10.64
CA GLU A 152 -9.92 40.77 11.85
C GLU A 152 -9.90 39.61 12.85
N MET A 153 -8.81 39.50 13.62
CA MET A 153 -8.66 38.47 14.64
C MET A 153 -9.72 38.61 15.75
N ARG A 154 -10.35 37.51 16.13
CA ARG A 154 -11.33 37.45 17.24
C ARG A 154 -10.82 36.55 18.36
N TYR A 155 -11.23 36.83 19.60
CA TYR A 155 -10.91 36.00 20.76
C TYR A 155 -11.76 34.72 20.77
N LEU A 156 -11.11 33.57 21.01
CA LEU A 156 -11.76 32.27 21.21
C LEU A 156 -11.93 32.02 22.70
N ASP A 157 -13.01 32.52 23.32
CA ASP A 157 -13.26 32.31 24.75
C ASP A 157 -14.05 31.00 24.97
N LYS A 158 -13.40 29.97 25.51
CA LYS A 158 -14.02 28.73 25.98
C LYS A 158 -13.97 28.65 27.51
N MET A 159 -14.72 29.50 28.20
CA MET A 159 -15.09 29.25 29.60
C MET A 159 -16.61 29.09 29.77
N LYS A 160 -17.12 27.89 29.48
CA LYS A 160 -18.47 27.50 29.97
C LYS A 160 -18.38 27.09 31.44
N LYS A 161 -18.77 28.04 32.30
CA LYS A 161 -19.40 27.88 33.64
C LYS A 161 -19.71 26.41 34.01
N LYS A 162 -18.96 25.84 34.95
CA LYS A 162 -19.51 24.82 35.87
C LYS A 162 -20.39 25.57 36.89
N ARG A 163 -21.69 25.25 36.90
CA ARG A 163 -22.59 25.52 38.02
C ARG A 163 -22.38 24.48 39.10
#